data_AF-A0ABD7F2W1-F1
#
_entry.id   AF-A0ABD7F2W1-F1
#
_cell.length_a   1.000
_cell.length_b   1.000
_cell.length_c   1.000
_cell.angle_alpha   90.00
_cell.angle_beta   90.00
_cell.angle_gamma   90.00
#
_symmetry.space_group_name_H-M   'P 1'
#
loop_
_entity.id
_entity.type
_entity.pdbx_description
1 polymer ?
#
loop_
_entity_poly.entity_id
_entity_poly.type
_entity_poly.pdbx_seq_one_letter_code
_entity_poly.pdbx_strand_id
1 'polypeptide(L)'
;MGLLKTSKHLALRPVAARDPKENHRVATPLELLFDLIFVVAIAEAGQQLHHAIIENHLGSALPYYFMVFFALWWAWMNFTWFASAYDNDDVFYRLMTFVQITGSLIMAAGIPDVFHHQDFDIIIIGYVIMRLALVSQWFRAAKHDPAHRTVALRYAFGIIFVQMGWLLFHFSPINFTLELFILLLVLELAVPIFAEWGNPTSWHPHHIAERYSLLTIIVLGESVVACYKAIQDDLATHIVHTDIMLLMVGGLMMMFTMWWAYFDRDAHHLLKSSKHAFLWGYGHYFIFISVAAVGAALAAAVDVALGRAEVSAQFMQYIVAATLLGYTTSLWLLNELPYLSGVRRWLYPITALIIFCIPAISPHIGLGVFLMAIVYALRLIFSKCYLADRETKPQPH
;
A
#
# COMPACT_ATOMS: atom_id res chain seq x y z
N MET A 1 -34.84 -0.01 34.92
CA MET A 1 -34.64 1.10 33.97
C MET A 1 -33.27 1.01 33.32
N GLY A 2 -33.02 -0.06 32.54
CA GLY A 2 -31.66 -0.43 32.09
C GLY A 2 -31.57 -1.15 30.74
N LEU A 3 -32.63 -1.12 29.92
CA LEU A 3 -32.70 -1.86 28.65
C LEU A 3 -32.91 -0.95 27.41
N LEU A 4 -32.55 0.33 27.48
CA LEU A 4 -32.75 1.30 26.39
C LEU A 4 -31.47 2.02 25.92
N LYS A 5 -30.28 1.42 26.12
CA LYS A 5 -29.04 1.92 25.49
C LYS A 5 -28.64 1.15 24.22
N THR A 6 -29.32 0.05 23.90
CA THR A 6 -28.91 -0.92 22.87
C THR A 6 -29.53 -0.71 21.47
N SER A 7 -30.26 0.39 21.22
CA SER A 7 -30.94 0.62 19.92
C SER A 7 -30.23 1.63 19.00
N LYS A 8 -29.15 2.27 19.46
CA LYS A 8 -28.52 3.34 18.66
C LYS A 8 -27.81 2.82 17.41
N HIS A 9 -27.20 1.63 17.42
CA HIS A 9 -26.42 1.12 16.28
C HIS A 9 -27.25 0.44 15.17
N LEU A 10 -28.56 0.21 15.39
CA LEU A 10 -29.42 -0.56 14.47
C LEU A 10 -30.28 0.30 13.51
N ALA A 11 -30.38 1.61 13.74
CA ALA A 11 -31.19 2.49 12.90
C ALA A 11 -30.41 3.01 11.69
N LEU A 12 -31.04 3.02 10.50
CA LEU A 12 -30.54 3.77 9.35
C LEU A 12 -30.49 5.26 9.71
N ARG A 13 -29.29 5.85 9.73
CA ARG A 13 -29.10 7.27 10.06
C ARG A 13 -28.87 8.09 8.79
N PRO A 14 -29.26 9.37 8.77
CA PRO A 14 -28.78 10.29 7.74
C PRO A 14 -27.25 10.28 7.72
N VAL A 15 -26.67 10.20 6.53
CA VAL A 15 -25.22 10.37 6.33
C VAL A 15 -24.96 11.87 6.27
N ALA A 16 -24.06 12.37 7.12
CA ALA A 16 -23.61 13.75 7.10
C ALA A 16 -22.11 13.79 6.83
N ALA A 17 -21.67 14.83 6.11
CA ALA A 17 -20.26 15.17 6.02
C ALA A 17 -19.66 15.30 7.43
N ARG A 18 -18.54 14.63 7.68
CA ARG A 18 -17.80 14.74 8.93
C ARG A 18 -17.04 16.07 9.01
N ASP A 19 -16.85 16.55 10.23
CA ASP A 19 -16.04 17.73 10.50
C ASP A 19 -14.54 17.40 10.28
N PRO A 20 -13.84 18.07 9.35
CA PRO A 20 -12.39 17.91 9.15
C PRO A 20 -11.55 18.24 10.40
N LYS A 21 -12.14 18.90 11.40
CA LYS A 21 -11.50 19.33 12.64
C LYS A 21 -12.00 18.56 13.87
N GLU A 22 -12.70 17.43 13.67
CA GLU A 22 -13.16 16.57 14.76
C GLU A 22 -12.00 16.14 15.67
N ASN A 23 -11.97 16.62 16.91
CA ASN A 23 -10.93 16.25 17.86
C ASN A 23 -10.94 14.74 18.12
N HIS A 24 -9.77 14.10 18.07
CA HIS A 24 -9.57 12.66 18.31
C HIS A 24 -10.28 11.73 17.32
N ARG A 25 -10.42 12.13 16.04
CA ARG A 25 -10.81 11.17 14.99
C ARG A 25 -9.68 10.16 14.76
N VAL A 26 -9.90 8.94 15.26
CA VAL A 26 -9.02 7.77 15.12
C VAL A 26 -9.65 6.69 14.25
N ALA A 27 -8.86 5.73 13.76
CA ALA A 27 -9.37 4.61 12.97
C ALA A 27 -10.37 3.75 13.78
N THR A 28 -11.49 3.36 13.16
CA THR A 28 -12.50 2.51 13.81
C THR A 28 -12.10 1.03 13.72
N PRO A 29 -12.61 0.16 14.61
CA PRO A 29 -12.37 -1.28 14.50
C PRO A 29 -12.85 -1.90 13.17
N LEU A 30 -13.89 -1.34 12.55
CA LEU A 30 -14.37 -1.80 11.24
C LEU A 30 -13.39 -1.41 10.13
N GLU A 31 -12.87 -0.18 10.19
CA GLU A 31 -11.82 0.30 9.27
C GLU A 31 -10.56 -0.58 9.40
N LEU A 32 -10.14 -0.94 10.62
CA LEU A 32 -9.02 -1.85 10.87
C LEU A 32 -9.28 -3.27 10.37
N LEU A 33 -10.50 -3.79 10.54
CA LEU A 33 -10.90 -5.10 9.99
C LEU A 33 -10.81 -5.10 8.46
N PHE A 34 -11.25 -4.01 7.82
CA PHE A 34 -11.13 -3.86 6.37
C PHE A 34 -9.66 -3.97 5.94
N ASP A 35 -8.74 -3.22 6.57
CA ASP A 35 -7.31 -3.28 6.23
C ASP A 35 -6.71 -4.66 6.44
N LEU A 36 -7.07 -5.31 7.54
CA LEU A 36 -6.56 -6.63 7.87
C LEU A 36 -7.00 -7.68 6.85
N ILE A 37 -8.24 -7.61 6.34
CA ILE A 37 -8.67 -8.54 5.29
C ILE A 37 -8.03 -8.15 3.95
N PHE A 38 -7.84 -6.86 3.70
CA PHE A 38 -7.19 -6.36 2.51
C PHE A 38 -5.75 -6.86 2.36
N VAL A 39 -5.04 -7.09 3.47
CA VAL A 39 -3.66 -7.63 3.44
C VAL A 39 -3.59 -9.01 2.80
N VAL A 40 -4.66 -9.81 2.84
CA VAL A 40 -4.68 -11.15 2.22
C VAL A 40 -4.38 -11.04 0.72
N ALA A 41 -4.94 -10.03 0.05
CA ALA A 41 -4.66 -9.79 -1.37
C ALA A 41 -3.23 -9.30 -1.63
N ILE A 42 -2.68 -8.49 -0.72
CA ILE A 42 -1.28 -8.02 -0.79
C ILE A 42 -0.31 -9.18 -0.59
N ALA A 43 -0.61 -10.07 0.37
CA ALA A 43 0.14 -11.28 0.65
C ALA A 43 0.18 -12.19 -0.59
N GLU A 44 -0.98 -12.41 -1.22
CA GLU A 44 -1.09 -13.22 -2.43
C GLU A 44 -0.32 -12.60 -3.61
N ALA A 45 -0.42 -11.29 -3.84
CA ALA A 45 0.40 -10.61 -4.85
C ALA A 45 1.91 -10.76 -4.56
N GLY A 46 2.31 -10.71 -3.28
CA GLY A 46 3.68 -10.96 -2.84
C GLY A 46 4.13 -12.40 -3.06
N GLN A 47 3.26 -13.38 -2.84
CA GLN A 47 3.50 -14.80 -3.15
C GLN A 47 3.74 -15.01 -4.64
N GLN A 48 2.92 -14.41 -5.51
CA GLN A 48 3.11 -14.50 -6.96
C GLN A 48 4.42 -13.84 -7.41
N LEU A 49 4.77 -12.68 -6.83
CA LEU A 49 6.06 -12.03 -7.10
C LEU A 49 7.23 -12.90 -6.63
N HIS A 50 7.12 -13.53 -5.47
CA HIS A 50 8.11 -14.47 -4.95
C HIS A 50 8.37 -15.63 -5.92
N HIS A 51 7.29 -16.31 -6.37
CA HIS A 51 7.39 -17.42 -7.34
C HIS A 51 8.07 -16.95 -8.63
N ALA A 52 7.67 -15.78 -9.13
CA ALA A 52 8.27 -15.21 -10.34
C ALA A 52 9.76 -14.88 -10.21
N ILE A 53 10.22 -14.54 -9.01
CA ILE A 53 11.63 -14.33 -8.74
C ILE A 53 12.38 -15.66 -8.76
N ILE A 54 11.91 -16.67 -8.01
CA ILE A 54 12.64 -17.93 -7.85
C ILE A 54 12.68 -18.76 -9.14
N GLU A 55 11.65 -18.69 -9.98
CA GLU A 55 11.56 -19.37 -11.28
C GLU A 55 12.11 -18.51 -12.45
N ASN A 56 12.83 -17.42 -12.15
CA ASN A 56 13.54 -16.60 -13.13
C ASN A 56 12.65 -16.01 -14.25
N HIS A 57 11.38 -15.70 -13.96
CA HIS A 57 10.46 -15.05 -14.89
C HIS A 57 9.91 -13.70 -14.36
N LEU A 58 10.67 -13.04 -13.49
CA LEU A 58 10.35 -11.73 -12.93
C LEU A 58 9.98 -10.69 -14.01
N GLY A 59 10.68 -10.70 -15.15
CA GLY A 59 10.47 -9.73 -16.22
C GLY A 59 9.05 -9.76 -16.81
N SER A 60 8.47 -10.95 -16.99
CA SER A 60 7.09 -11.11 -17.47
C SER A 60 6.06 -10.89 -16.36
N ALA A 61 6.40 -11.17 -15.10
CA ALA A 61 5.51 -11.01 -13.95
C ALA A 61 5.36 -9.56 -13.46
N LEU A 62 6.39 -8.71 -13.65
CA LEU A 62 6.42 -7.33 -13.16
C LEU A 62 5.21 -6.48 -13.60
N PRO A 63 4.83 -6.42 -14.89
CA PRO A 63 3.64 -5.67 -15.31
C PRO A 63 2.38 -6.11 -14.57
N TYR A 64 2.16 -7.43 -14.44
CA TYR A 64 1.00 -7.98 -13.74
C TYR A 64 1.01 -7.64 -12.26
N TYR A 65 2.18 -7.70 -11.60
CA TYR A 65 2.32 -7.26 -10.22
C TYR A 65 1.93 -5.79 -10.03
N PHE A 66 2.39 -4.89 -10.91
CA PHE A 66 1.96 -3.48 -10.86
C PHE A 66 0.46 -3.30 -11.12
N MET A 67 -0.11 -4.03 -12.08
CA MET A 67 -1.55 -3.95 -12.39
C MET A 67 -2.43 -4.43 -11.23
N VAL A 68 -2.12 -5.59 -10.67
CA VAL A 68 -2.83 -6.17 -9.53
C VAL A 68 -2.69 -5.25 -8.32
N PHE A 69 -1.47 -4.81 -8.01
CA PHE A 69 -1.25 -3.92 -6.87
C PHE A 69 -1.98 -2.59 -7.04
N PHE A 70 -2.06 -2.04 -8.27
CA PHE A 70 -2.87 -0.85 -8.54
C PHE A 70 -4.34 -1.09 -8.22
N ALA A 71 -4.93 -2.19 -8.72
CA ALA A 71 -6.33 -2.50 -8.45
C ALA A 71 -6.61 -2.61 -6.94
N LEU A 72 -5.72 -3.27 -6.21
CA LEU A 72 -5.79 -3.39 -4.76
C LEU A 72 -5.66 -2.04 -4.05
N TRP A 73 -4.58 -1.32 -4.31
CA TRP A 73 -4.34 -0.03 -3.67
C TRP A 73 -5.46 0.98 -3.96
N TRP A 74 -5.93 1.04 -5.20
CA TRP A 74 -6.96 1.97 -5.62
C TRP A 74 -8.31 1.67 -4.96
N ALA A 75 -8.64 0.39 -4.81
CA ALA A 75 -9.80 -0.09 -4.05
C ALA A 75 -9.75 0.38 -2.59
N TRP A 76 -8.66 0.10 -1.90
CA TRP A 76 -8.46 0.47 -0.50
C TRP A 76 -8.48 1.99 -0.28
N MET A 77 -7.85 2.74 -1.19
CA MET A 77 -7.81 4.20 -1.14
C MET A 77 -9.23 4.76 -1.19
N ASN A 78 -10.06 4.33 -2.15
CA ASN A 78 -11.41 4.87 -2.30
C ASN A 78 -12.29 4.62 -1.06
N PHE A 79 -12.18 3.45 -0.44
CA PHE A 79 -12.84 3.17 0.84
C PHE A 79 -12.35 4.11 1.95
N THR A 80 -11.03 4.22 2.13
CA THR A 80 -10.42 5.00 3.21
C THR A 80 -10.80 6.48 3.13
N TRP A 81 -10.79 7.06 1.93
CA TRP A 81 -11.18 8.46 1.74
C TRP A 81 -12.68 8.68 1.93
N PHE A 82 -13.53 7.75 1.47
CA PHE A 82 -14.96 7.81 1.75
C PHE A 82 -15.26 7.73 3.25
N ALA A 83 -14.62 6.80 3.96
CA ALA A 83 -14.80 6.61 5.40
C ALA A 83 -14.37 7.86 6.20
N SER A 84 -13.31 8.53 5.78
CA SER A 84 -12.88 9.79 6.38
C SER A 84 -13.95 10.88 6.26
N ALA A 85 -14.64 10.95 5.12
CA ALA A 85 -15.65 11.96 4.84
C ALA A 85 -17.04 11.65 5.41
N TYR A 86 -17.46 10.38 5.43
CA TYR A 86 -18.87 10.01 5.59
C TYR A 86 -19.17 8.82 6.52
N ASP A 87 -18.17 8.21 7.19
CA ASP A 87 -18.43 7.07 8.10
C ASP A 87 -19.42 7.47 9.20
N ASN A 88 -20.60 6.82 9.22
CA ASN A 88 -21.65 7.05 10.21
C ASN A 88 -21.96 5.80 11.07
N ASP A 89 -21.17 4.73 10.91
CA ASP A 89 -21.20 3.46 11.66
C ASP A 89 -22.56 2.76 11.76
N ASP A 90 -23.49 3.02 10.84
CA ASP A 90 -24.81 2.38 10.87
C ASP A 90 -24.87 1.03 10.13
N VAL A 91 -26.02 0.36 10.21
CA VAL A 91 -26.22 -0.98 9.65
C VAL A 91 -25.95 -1.00 8.15
N PHE A 92 -26.41 0.00 7.39
CA PHE A 92 -26.19 0.02 5.94
C PHE A 92 -24.72 0.24 5.61
N TYR A 93 -24.04 1.13 6.33
CA TYR A 93 -22.60 1.33 6.17
C TYR A 93 -21.85 0.01 6.42
N ARG A 94 -22.13 -0.67 7.54
CA ARG A 94 -21.53 -1.97 7.90
C ARG A 94 -21.80 -3.07 6.87
N LEU A 95 -23.03 -3.19 6.38
CA LEU A 95 -23.38 -4.16 5.33
C LEU A 95 -22.65 -3.86 4.02
N MET A 96 -22.57 -2.60 3.62
CA MET A 96 -21.82 -2.22 2.42
C MET A 96 -20.31 -2.47 2.59
N THR A 97 -19.73 -2.18 3.76
CA THR A 97 -18.34 -2.53 4.05
C THR A 97 -18.12 -4.04 4.00
N PHE A 98 -19.06 -4.86 4.47
CA PHE A 98 -18.98 -6.32 4.33
C PHE A 98 -19.00 -6.77 2.85
N VAL A 99 -19.83 -6.15 2.01
CA VAL A 99 -19.82 -6.42 0.55
C VAL A 99 -18.48 -6.00 -0.07
N GLN A 100 -17.90 -4.88 0.37
CA GLN A 100 -16.58 -4.45 -0.08
C GLN A 100 -15.46 -5.42 0.32
N ILE A 101 -15.48 -5.90 1.56
CA ILE A 101 -14.59 -6.97 2.06
C ILE A 101 -14.74 -8.25 1.23
N THR A 102 -15.98 -8.62 0.90
CA THR A 102 -16.24 -9.80 0.05
C THR A 102 -15.63 -9.61 -1.34
N GLY A 103 -15.82 -8.42 -1.94
CA GLY A 103 -15.21 -8.08 -3.22
C GLY A 103 -13.68 -8.14 -3.19
N SER A 104 -13.03 -7.64 -2.14
CA SER A 104 -11.57 -7.68 -2.02
C SER A 104 -11.03 -9.11 -1.85
N LEU A 105 -11.76 -9.99 -1.15
CA LEU A 105 -11.40 -11.42 -1.06
C LEU A 105 -11.57 -12.15 -2.39
N ILE A 106 -12.61 -11.82 -3.17
CA ILE A 106 -12.76 -12.34 -4.53
C ILE A 106 -11.60 -11.87 -5.41
N MET A 107 -11.23 -10.58 -5.32
CA MET A 107 -10.03 -10.09 -6.02
C MET A 107 -8.78 -10.88 -5.64
N ALA A 108 -8.56 -11.12 -4.34
CA ALA A 108 -7.42 -11.91 -3.87
C ALA A 108 -7.38 -13.31 -4.50
N ALA A 109 -8.54 -13.99 -4.56
CA ALA A 109 -8.65 -15.31 -5.15
C ALA A 109 -8.32 -15.35 -6.65
N GLY A 110 -8.50 -14.24 -7.37
CA GLY A 110 -8.19 -14.13 -8.80
C GLY A 110 -6.73 -13.75 -9.10
N ILE A 111 -5.92 -13.43 -8.09
CA ILE A 111 -4.53 -13.01 -8.30
C ILE A 111 -3.69 -14.09 -9.00
N PRO A 112 -3.71 -15.38 -8.58
CA PRO A 112 -2.93 -16.42 -9.26
C PRO A 112 -3.24 -16.55 -10.77
N ASP A 113 -4.51 -16.45 -11.15
CA ASP A 113 -4.95 -16.60 -12.55
C ASP A 113 -4.36 -15.51 -13.46
N VAL A 114 -4.14 -14.30 -12.94
CA VAL A 114 -3.45 -13.24 -13.70
C VAL A 114 -2.02 -13.64 -14.02
N PHE A 115 -1.28 -14.19 -13.06
CA PHE A 115 0.12 -14.53 -13.25
C PHE A 115 0.31 -15.80 -14.11
N HIS A 116 -0.61 -16.77 -14.01
CA HIS A 116 -0.51 -18.04 -14.73
C HIS A 116 -1.17 -18.00 -16.12
N HIS A 117 -2.28 -17.27 -16.25
CA HIS A 117 -3.17 -17.33 -17.41
C HIS A 117 -3.44 -15.97 -18.04
N GLN A 118 -2.91 -14.87 -17.46
CA GLN A 118 -3.21 -13.49 -17.88
C GLN A 118 -4.71 -13.18 -17.79
N ASP A 119 -5.42 -13.90 -16.92
CA ASP A 119 -6.86 -13.80 -16.75
C ASP A 119 -7.20 -12.88 -15.57
N PHE A 120 -7.93 -11.80 -15.86
CA PHE A 120 -8.37 -10.80 -14.89
C PHE A 120 -9.84 -10.94 -14.49
N ASP A 121 -10.56 -11.96 -14.98
CA ASP A 121 -12.01 -12.15 -14.79
C ASP A 121 -12.41 -12.00 -13.33
N ILE A 122 -11.79 -12.81 -12.46
CA ILE A 122 -12.12 -12.88 -11.03
C ILE A 122 -11.75 -11.57 -10.32
N ILE A 123 -10.64 -10.94 -10.68
CA ILE A 123 -10.25 -9.63 -10.14
C ILE A 123 -11.29 -8.57 -10.53
N ILE A 124 -11.68 -8.50 -11.80
CA ILE A 124 -12.65 -7.52 -12.28
C ILE A 124 -14.01 -7.73 -11.61
N ILE A 125 -14.47 -8.97 -11.46
CA ILE A 125 -15.71 -9.30 -10.76
C ILE A 125 -15.67 -8.81 -9.30
N GLY A 126 -14.63 -9.18 -8.56
CA GLY A 126 -14.47 -8.76 -7.16
C GLY A 126 -14.38 -7.23 -7.01
N TYR A 127 -13.64 -6.60 -7.91
CA TYR A 127 -13.46 -5.16 -7.96
C TYR A 127 -14.79 -4.42 -8.21
N VAL A 128 -15.58 -4.87 -9.18
CA VAL A 128 -16.92 -4.31 -9.46
C VAL A 128 -17.87 -4.50 -8.27
N ILE A 129 -17.90 -5.68 -7.64
CA ILE A 129 -18.76 -5.95 -6.46
C ILE A 129 -18.51 -4.91 -5.37
N MET A 130 -17.24 -4.69 -5.02
CA MET A 130 -16.85 -3.71 -4.02
C MET A 130 -17.17 -2.28 -4.47
N ARG A 131 -16.95 -1.95 -5.76
CA ARG A 131 -17.23 -0.62 -6.30
C ARG A 131 -18.71 -0.28 -6.31
N LEU A 132 -19.59 -1.23 -6.60
CA LEU A 132 -21.03 -1.04 -6.53
C LEU A 132 -21.51 -0.77 -5.10
N ALA A 133 -20.92 -1.43 -4.10
CA ALA A 133 -21.18 -1.12 -2.71
C ALA A 133 -20.78 0.32 -2.35
N LEU A 134 -19.60 0.78 -2.80
CA LEU A 134 -19.17 2.17 -2.60
C LEU A 134 -20.07 3.18 -3.34
N VAL A 135 -20.47 2.90 -4.58
CA VAL A 135 -21.41 3.72 -5.36
C VAL A 135 -22.74 3.89 -4.62
N SER A 136 -23.25 2.83 -4.00
CA SER A 136 -24.48 2.92 -3.20
C SER A 136 -24.34 3.88 -2.02
N GLN A 137 -23.16 3.92 -1.38
CA GLN A 137 -22.85 4.85 -0.30
C GLN A 137 -22.72 6.30 -0.82
N TRP A 138 -22.15 6.52 -2.01
CA TRP A 138 -22.12 7.84 -2.65
C TRP A 138 -23.50 8.38 -3.00
N PHE A 139 -24.40 7.55 -3.55
CA PHE A 139 -25.79 7.96 -3.76
C PHE A 139 -26.49 8.30 -2.44
N ARG A 140 -26.19 7.55 -1.39
CA ARG A 140 -26.70 7.84 -0.05
C ARG A 140 -26.16 9.17 0.49
N ALA A 141 -24.87 9.47 0.33
CA ALA A 141 -24.29 10.75 0.69
C ALA A 141 -24.94 11.90 -0.10
N ALA A 142 -25.11 11.74 -1.42
CA ALA A 142 -25.76 12.71 -2.28
C ALA A 142 -27.19 13.06 -1.86
N LYS A 143 -27.92 12.11 -1.27
CA LYS A 143 -29.28 12.31 -0.76
C LYS A 143 -29.32 13.08 0.56
N HIS A 144 -28.37 12.83 1.47
CA HIS A 144 -28.41 13.31 2.85
C HIS A 144 -27.49 14.51 3.13
N ASP A 145 -26.57 14.83 2.21
CA ASP A 145 -25.69 15.99 2.25
C ASP A 145 -25.88 16.87 0.98
N PRO A 146 -26.89 17.76 0.96
CA PRO A 146 -27.17 18.61 -0.19
C PRO A 146 -26.00 19.54 -0.57
N ALA A 147 -25.15 19.92 0.39
CA ALA A 147 -24.04 20.84 0.16
C ALA A 147 -22.94 20.20 -0.72
N HIS A 148 -22.69 18.91 -0.55
CA HIS A 148 -21.69 18.16 -1.34
C HIS A 148 -22.33 17.18 -2.36
N ARG A 149 -23.65 17.32 -2.61
CA ARG A 149 -24.41 16.43 -3.50
C ARG A 149 -23.79 16.28 -4.89
N THR A 150 -23.29 17.37 -5.48
CA THR A 150 -22.66 17.35 -6.80
C THR A 150 -21.41 16.46 -6.81
N VAL A 151 -20.55 16.58 -5.79
CA VAL A 151 -19.34 15.76 -5.69
C VAL A 151 -19.68 14.30 -5.50
N ALA A 152 -20.64 14.00 -4.61
CA ALA A 152 -21.10 12.64 -4.38
C ALA A 152 -21.70 11.99 -5.64
N LEU A 153 -22.49 12.72 -6.43
CA LEU A 153 -23.01 12.21 -7.71
C LEU A 153 -21.91 12.03 -8.76
N ARG A 154 -20.92 12.93 -8.83
CA ARG A 154 -19.79 12.78 -9.75
C ARG A 154 -18.96 11.56 -9.43
N TYR A 155 -18.70 11.27 -8.15
CA TYR A 155 -18.09 10.01 -7.73
C TYR A 155 -18.94 8.81 -8.14
N ALA A 156 -20.24 8.80 -7.80
CA ALA A 156 -21.12 7.68 -8.11
C ALA A 156 -21.15 7.36 -9.62
N PHE A 157 -21.43 8.36 -10.46
CA PHE A 157 -21.51 8.17 -11.91
C PHE A 157 -20.14 7.95 -12.57
N GLY A 158 -19.09 8.61 -12.08
CA GLY A 158 -17.73 8.41 -12.57
C GLY A 158 -17.26 6.97 -12.32
N ILE A 159 -17.47 6.44 -11.11
CA ILE A 159 -17.16 5.06 -10.78
C ILE A 159 -17.98 4.10 -11.67
N ILE A 160 -19.31 4.29 -11.79
CA ILE A 160 -20.16 3.45 -12.65
C ILE A 160 -19.62 3.43 -14.09
N PHE A 161 -19.30 4.60 -14.65
CA PHE A 161 -18.80 4.71 -16.02
C PHE A 161 -17.51 3.89 -16.22
N VAL A 162 -16.56 3.98 -15.29
CA VAL A 162 -15.30 3.24 -15.39
C VAL A 162 -15.50 1.74 -15.14
N GLN A 163 -16.40 1.35 -14.22
CA GLN A 163 -16.75 -0.07 -14.00
C GLN A 163 -17.43 -0.70 -15.22
N MET A 164 -18.27 0.04 -15.94
CA MET A 164 -18.79 -0.40 -17.23
C MET A 164 -17.66 -0.59 -18.24
N GLY A 165 -16.65 0.28 -18.23
CA GLY A 165 -15.42 0.11 -19.02
C GLY A 165 -14.72 -1.22 -18.73
N TRP A 166 -14.42 -1.53 -17.47
CA TRP A 166 -13.81 -2.81 -17.08
C TRP A 166 -14.62 -4.02 -17.55
N LEU A 167 -15.93 -4.02 -17.33
CA LEU A 167 -16.80 -5.13 -17.74
C LEU A 167 -16.91 -5.27 -19.25
N LEU A 168 -17.17 -4.17 -19.96
CA LEU A 168 -17.38 -4.21 -21.40
C LEU A 168 -16.11 -4.59 -22.13
N PHE A 169 -14.97 -4.01 -21.75
CA PHE A 169 -13.74 -4.25 -22.47
C PHE A 169 -13.14 -5.62 -22.21
N HIS A 170 -13.30 -6.16 -20.99
CA HIS A 170 -12.76 -7.47 -20.65
C HIS A 170 -13.63 -8.63 -21.15
N PHE A 171 -14.97 -8.49 -21.08
CA PHE A 171 -15.91 -9.53 -21.52
C PHE A 171 -16.45 -9.32 -22.95
N SER A 172 -15.85 -8.42 -23.73
CA SER A 172 -16.15 -8.27 -25.15
C SER A 172 -15.16 -9.05 -26.02
N PRO A 173 -15.42 -9.19 -27.33
CA PRO A 173 -14.45 -9.74 -28.27
C PRO A 173 -13.17 -8.90 -28.44
N ILE A 174 -13.10 -7.72 -27.81
CA ILE A 174 -11.90 -6.90 -27.78
C ILE A 174 -10.97 -7.52 -26.74
N ASN A 175 -9.78 -7.96 -27.17
CA ASN A 175 -8.78 -8.48 -26.24
C ASN A 175 -8.43 -7.42 -25.20
N PHE A 176 -8.43 -7.80 -23.92
CA PHE A 176 -7.96 -6.95 -22.85
C PHE A 176 -6.44 -6.77 -22.98
N THR A 177 -6.00 -5.58 -23.35
CA THR A 177 -4.57 -5.27 -23.55
C THR A 177 -4.04 -4.32 -22.48
N LEU A 178 -2.71 -4.23 -22.39
CA LEU A 178 -2.02 -3.27 -21.53
C LEU A 178 -2.45 -1.82 -21.79
N GLU A 179 -2.66 -1.43 -23.05
CA GLU A 179 -3.09 -0.08 -23.42
C GLU A 179 -4.48 0.23 -22.87
N LEU A 180 -5.37 -0.77 -22.91
CA LEU A 180 -6.72 -0.66 -22.40
C LEU A 180 -6.76 -0.58 -20.88
N PHE A 181 -5.92 -1.37 -20.21
CA PHE A 181 -5.69 -1.25 -18.78
C PHE A 181 -5.20 0.17 -18.42
N ILE A 182 -4.20 0.70 -19.13
CA ILE A 182 -3.68 2.06 -18.89
C ILE A 182 -4.77 3.12 -19.12
N LEU A 183 -5.59 2.98 -20.16
CA LEU A 183 -6.70 3.88 -20.41
C LEU A 183 -7.68 3.89 -19.22
N LEU A 184 -8.11 2.71 -18.77
CA LEU A 184 -9.04 2.59 -17.65
C LEU A 184 -8.41 3.06 -16.33
N LEU A 185 -7.12 2.82 -16.12
CA LEU A 185 -6.35 3.35 -14.98
C LEU A 185 -6.36 4.89 -14.99
N VAL A 186 -6.11 5.52 -16.14
CA VAL A 186 -6.15 6.99 -16.24
C VAL A 186 -7.55 7.51 -15.96
N LEU A 187 -8.59 6.83 -16.44
CA LEU A 187 -9.98 7.19 -16.16
C LEU A 187 -10.32 7.03 -14.68
N GLU A 188 -9.88 5.95 -14.03
CA GLU A 188 -10.01 5.75 -12.58
C GLU A 188 -9.41 6.94 -11.83
N LEU A 189 -8.14 7.29 -12.11
CA LEU A 189 -7.45 8.42 -11.46
C LEU A 189 -8.10 9.78 -11.77
N ALA A 190 -8.75 9.93 -12.91
CA ALA A 190 -9.45 11.15 -13.29
C ALA A 190 -10.76 11.37 -12.51
N VAL A 191 -11.41 10.30 -12.02
CA VAL A 191 -12.70 10.40 -11.32
C VAL A 191 -12.60 11.31 -10.08
N PRO A 192 -11.68 11.11 -9.11
CA PRO A 192 -11.58 12.02 -7.97
C PRO A 192 -11.20 13.44 -8.35
N ILE A 193 -10.32 13.62 -9.34
CA ILE A 193 -9.90 14.96 -9.82
C ILE A 193 -11.10 15.75 -10.34
N PHE A 194 -11.97 15.09 -11.10
CA PHE A 194 -13.20 15.69 -11.61
C PHE A 194 -14.27 15.86 -10.52
N ALA A 195 -14.44 14.85 -9.66
CA ALA A 195 -15.46 14.86 -8.62
C ALA A 195 -15.22 15.98 -7.59
N GLU A 196 -13.97 16.14 -7.14
CA GLU A 196 -13.56 17.11 -6.11
C GLU A 196 -13.45 18.55 -6.63
N TRP A 197 -13.76 18.79 -7.91
CA TRP A 197 -13.71 20.14 -8.46
C TRP A 197 -14.89 20.99 -7.99
N GLY A 198 -14.60 22.07 -7.26
CA GLY A 198 -15.57 23.05 -6.80
C GLY A 198 -15.71 23.01 -5.28
N ASN A 199 -16.66 22.22 -4.77
CA ASN A 199 -16.91 22.07 -3.34
C ASN A 199 -16.45 20.68 -2.84
N PRO A 200 -15.17 20.49 -2.49
CA PRO A 200 -14.59 19.18 -2.20
C PRO A 200 -15.17 18.54 -0.94
N THR A 201 -14.96 17.24 -0.79
CA THR A 201 -15.37 16.48 0.40
C THR A 201 -14.62 16.91 1.65
N SER A 202 -15.28 16.74 2.80
CA SER A 202 -14.74 17.06 4.12
C SER A 202 -14.04 15.85 4.75
N TRP A 203 -12.76 15.65 4.46
CA TRP A 203 -11.93 14.57 5.03
C TRP A 203 -11.08 15.06 6.20
N HIS A 204 -10.70 14.14 7.09
CA HIS A 204 -9.91 14.45 8.29
C HIS A 204 -8.42 14.09 8.10
N PRO A 205 -7.48 15.05 8.11
CA PRO A 205 -6.07 14.78 7.84
C PRO A 205 -5.39 13.77 8.76
N HIS A 206 -5.61 13.87 10.07
CA HIS A 206 -5.03 12.92 11.03
C HIS A 206 -5.49 11.48 10.76
N HIS A 207 -6.78 11.30 10.53
CA HIS A 207 -7.38 10.01 10.22
C HIS A 207 -6.77 9.40 8.95
N ILE A 208 -6.62 10.19 7.87
CA ILE A 208 -5.97 9.72 6.65
C ILE A 208 -4.51 9.31 6.94
N ALA A 209 -3.73 10.16 7.62
CA ALA A 209 -2.35 9.82 7.97
C ALA A 209 -2.26 8.51 8.78
N GLU A 210 -3.17 8.33 9.75
CA GLU A 210 -3.27 7.15 10.59
C GLU A 210 -3.65 5.89 9.79
N ARG A 211 -4.62 5.98 8.88
CA ARG A 211 -5.03 4.82 8.05
C ARG A 211 -3.89 4.33 7.16
N TYR A 212 -3.16 5.25 6.56
CA TYR A 212 -1.99 4.91 5.73
C TYR A 212 -0.85 4.33 6.56
N SER A 213 -0.60 4.86 7.76
CA SER A 213 0.44 4.33 8.65
C SER A 213 0.10 2.94 9.18
N LEU A 214 -1.17 2.69 9.52
CA LEU A 214 -1.67 1.37 9.92
C LEU A 214 -1.54 0.35 8.79
N LEU A 215 -1.90 0.72 7.55
CA LEU A 215 -1.70 -0.17 6.41
C LEU A 215 -0.20 -0.46 6.19
N THR A 216 0.68 0.53 6.33
CA THR A 216 2.14 0.30 6.25
C THR A 216 2.61 -0.72 7.29
N ILE A 217 2.14 -0.63 8.54
CA ILE A 217 2.46 -1.63 9.58
C ILE A 217 1.96 -3.01 9.18
N ILE A 218 0.74 -3.11 8.68
CA ILE A 218 0.13 -4.37 8.27
C ILE A 218 0.92 -5.03 7.13
N VAL A 219 1.30 -4.27 6.09
CA VAL A 219 2.12 -4.80 4.99
C VAL A 219 3.52 -5.19 5.47
N LEU A 220 4.16 -4.40 6.35
CA LEU A 220 5.43 -4.78 6.98
C LEU A 220 5.30 -6.08 7.78
N GLY A 221 4.22 -6.24 8.54
CA GLY A 221 3.94 -7.44 9.33
C GLY A 221 3.79 -8.68 8.45
N GLU A 222 3.05 -8.58 7.35
CA GLU A 222 2.89 -9.68 6.39
C GLU A 222 4.23 -10.05 5.73
N SER A 223 5.05 -9.06 5.39
CA SER A 223 6.40 -9.31 4.87
C SER A 223 7.28 -10.09 5.87
N VAL A 224 7.15 -9.84 7.18
CA VAL A 224 7.84 -10.60 8.23
C VAL A 224 7.29 -12.04 8.32
N VAL A 225 5.97 -12.23 8.21
CA VAL A 225 5.34 -13.56 8.19
C VAL A 225 5.81 -14.39 6.99
N ALA A 226 5.89 -13.79 5.80
CA ALA A 226 6.40 -14.45 4.60
C ALA A 226 7.84 -14.93 4.78
N CYS A 227 8.73 -14.07 5.30
CA CYS A 227 10.11 -14.45 5.61
C CYS A 227 10.17 -15.57 6.66
N TYR A 228 9.36 -15.48 7.71
CA TYR A 228 9.29 -16.50 8.77
C TYR A 228 8.89 -17.87 8.20
N LYS A 229 7.87 -17.93 7.33
CA LYS A 229 7.43 -19.19 6.69
C LYS A 229 8.55 -19.81 5.87
N ALA A 230 9.25 -19.02 5.05
CA ALA A 230 10.38 -19.49 4.24
C ALA A 230 11.51 -20.11 5.11
N ILE A 231 11.72 -19.56 6.31
CA ILE A 231 12.70 -20.10 7.28
C ILE A 231 12.16 -21.36 7.99
N GLN A 232 10.88 -21.34 8.38
CA GLN A 232 10.25 -22.43 9.13
C GLN A 232 10.27 -23.75 8.35
N ASP A 233 9.99 -23.68 7.05
CA ASP A 233 10.00 -24.85 6.15
C ASP A 233 11.38 -25.53 6.10
N ASP A 234 12.45 -24.84 6.51
CA ASP A 234 13.83 -25.35 6.47
C ASP A 234 14.39 -25.79 7.85
N LEU A 235 13.97 -25.16 8.96
CA LEU A 235 14.38 -25.60 10.31
C LEU A 235 13.94 -27.05 10.62
N ALA A 236 12.91 -27.54 9.93
CA ALA A 236 12.48 -28.93 10.01
C ALA A 236 13.48 -29.91 9.36
N THR A 237 14.41 -29.42 8.53
CA THR A 237 15.24 -30.26 7.65
C THR A 237 16.74 -30.24 7.95
N HIS A 238 17.41 -29.14 8.37
CA HIS A 238 18.90 -29.08 8.48
C HIS A 238 19.51 -28.17 9.59
N ILE A 239 20.85 -28.17 9.71
CA ILE A 239 21.70 -27.38 10.63
C ILE A 239 21.79 -25.92 10.14
N VAL A 240 21.55 -24.96 11.04
CA VAL A 240 21.57 -23.52 10.72
C VAL A 240 22.94 -23.05 10.21
N HIS A 241 23.01 -22.63 8.94
CA HIS A 241 24.20 -22.05 8.31
C HIS A 241 24.36 -20.56 8.64
N THR A 242 25.61 -20.08 8.74
CA THR A 242 25.91 -18.66 9.02
C THR A 242 25.31 -17.69 8.01
N ASP A 243 25.24 -18.06 6.73
CA ASP A 243 24.67 -17.19 5.70
C ASP A 243 23.16 -16.98 5.90
N ILE A 244 22.42 -18.05 6.21
CA ILE A 244 20.99 -17.96 6.55
C ILE A 244 20.80 -17.09 7.82
N MET A 245 21.67 -17.23 8.84
CA MET A 245 21.61 -16.34 10.01
C MET A 245 21.79 -14.87 9.65
N LEU A 246 22.77 -14.55 8.80
CA LEU A 246 23.00 -13.18 8.35
C LEU A 246 21.82 -12.66 7.53
N LEU A 247 21.23 -13.50 6.68
CA LEU A 247 20.01 -13.18 5.93
C LEU A 247 18.85 -12.86 6.87
N MET A 248 18.61 -13.71 7.88
CA MET A 248 17.52 -13.53 8.86
C MET A 248 17.69 -12.25 9.67
N VAL A 249 18.87 -12.04 10.25
CA VAL A 249 19.16 -10.84 11.05
C VAL A 249 19.14 -9.60 10.17
N GLY A 250 19.72 -9.67 8.97
CA GLY A 250 19.73 -8.60 7.99
C GLY A 250 18.34 -8.22 7.52
N GLY A 251 17.52 -9.19 7.14
CA GLY A 251 16.13 -8.98 6.72
C GLY A 251 15.27 -8.38 7.84
N LEU A 252 15.36 -8.91 9.06
CA LEU A 252 14.63 -8.37 10.22
C LEU A 252 15.08 -6.94 10.55
N MET A 253 16.39 -6.69 10.55
CA MET A 253 16.94 -5.35 10.78
C MET A 253 16.52 -4.37 9.68
N MET A 254 16.48 -4.82 8.41
CA MET A 254 16.00 -4.04 7.28
C MET A 254 14.53 -3.65 7.47
N MET A 255 13.66 -4.61 7.77
CA MET A 255 12.23 -4.37 8.03
C MET A 255 12.01 -3.42 9.22
N PHE A 256 12.75 -3.62 10.32
CA PHE A 256 12.67 -2.74 11.49
C PHE A 256 13.15 -1.31 11.16
N THR A 257 14.22 -1.19 10.37
CA THR A 257 14.74 0.11 9.94
C THR A 257 13.78 0.79 8.96
N MET A 258 13.10 0.03 8.09
CA MET A 258 12.07 0.55 7.20
C MET A 258 10.89 1.09 8.01
N TRP A 259 10.39 0.33 8.98
CA TRP A 259 9.38 0.79 9.93
C TRP A 259 9.83 2.09 10.62
N TRP A 260 11.05 2.10 11.17
CA TRP A 260 11.58 3.27 11.85
C TRP A 260 11.64 4.49 10.90
N ALA A 261 12.15 4.32 9.69
CA ALA A 261 12.23 5.39 8.70
C ALA A 261 10.87 5.99 8.32
N TYR A 262 9.81 5.17 8.27
CA TYR A 262 8.44 5.65 7.99
C TYR A 262 7.87 6.46 9.16
N PHE A 263 8.01 5.95 10.38
CA PHE A 263 7.39 6.52 11.58
C PHE A 263 8.19 7.66 12.22
N ASP A 264 9.38 7.97 11.69
CA ASP A 264 10.23 9.01 12.27
C ASP A 264 9.73 10.44 12.05
N ARG A 265 8.79 10.65 11.12
CA ARG A 265 8.24 11.98 10.80
C ARG A 265 6.72 11.96 10.80
N ASP A 266 6.11 12.95 11.45
CA ASP A 266 4.66 13.14 11.42
C ASP A 266 4.19 13.61 10.05
N ALA A 267 3.29 12.84 9.43
CA ALA A 267 2.71 13.15 8.13
C ALA A 267 1.70 14.30 8.17
N HIS A 268 1.23 14.72 9.36
CA HIS A 268 0.16 15.72 9.51
C HIS A 268 0.52 17.08 8.91
N HIS A 269 1.80 17.44 8.91
CA HIS A 269 2.28 18.70 8.32
C HIS A 269 2.24 18.72 6.78
N LEU A 270 2.11 17.56 6.13
CA LEU A 270 2.05 17.42 4.67
C LEU A 270 0.62 17.57 4.13
N LEU A 271 -0.39 17.29 4.96
CA LEU A 271 -1.81 17.24 4.58
C LEU A 271 -2.51 18.61 4.74
N LYS A 272 -1.91 19.68 4.19
CA LYS A 272 -2.39 21.07 4.35
C LYS A 272 -3.44 21.50 3.32
N SER A 273 -3.53 20.83 2.18
CA SER A 273 -4.53 21.10 1.15
C SER A 273 -4.85 19.84 0.35
N SER A 274 -6.02 19.80 -0.31
CA SER A 274 -6.45 18.63 -1.09
C SER A 274 -5.41 18.22 -2.15
N LYS A 275 -4.76 19.18 -2.82
CA LYS A 275 -3.70 18.87 -3.80
C LYS A 275 -2.51 18.13 -3.18
N HIS A 276 -2.01 18.60 -2.04
CA HIS A 276 -0.90 17.93 -1.35
C HIS A 276 -1.34 16.59 -0.78
N ALA A 277 -2.57 16.50 -0.28
CA ALA A 277 -3.11 15.27 0.27
C ALA A 277 -3.32 14.18 -0.80
N PHE A 278 -3.79 14.55 -2.00
CA PHE A 278 -3.85 13.62 -3.14
C PHE A 278 -2.47 13.22 -3.62
N LEU A 279 -1.53 14.16 -3.79
CA LEU A 279 -0.16 13.81 -4.20
C LEU A 279 0.51 12.87 -3.19
N TRP A 280 0.37 13.17 -1.90
CA TRP A 280 0.87 12.33 -0.81
C TRP A 280 0.21 10.95 -0.81
N GLY A 281 -1.12 10.91 -0.89
CA GLY A 281 -1.87 9.65 -0.92
C GLY A 281 -1.55 8.80 -2.15
N TYR A 282 -1.34 9.42 -3.32
CA TYR A 282 -1.00 8.76 -4.58
C TYR A 282 0.43 8.24 -4.55
N GLY A 283 1.36 9.02 -4.01
CA GLY A 283 2.75 8.61 -3.81
C GLY A 283 2.90 7.38 -2.90
N HIS A 284 1.99 7.19 -1.93
CA HIS A 284 2.01 6.02 -1.05
C HIS A 284 1.79 4.68 -1.77
N TYR A 285 1.25 4.69 -2.99
CA TYR A 285 1.28 3.50 -3.85
C TYR A 285 2.68 2.89 -3.92
N PHE A 286 3.69 3.72 -4.18
CA PHE A 286 5.09 3.30 -4.31
C PHE A 286 5.69 2.84 -2.98
N ILE A 287 5.22 3.38 -1.86
CA ILE A 287 5.62 2.89 -0.53
C ILE A 287 5.08 1.47 -0.33
N PHE A 288 3.77 1.27 -0.45
CA PHE A 288 3.14 -0.01 -0.17
C PHE A 288 3.64 -1.13 -1.07
N ILE A 289 3.72 -0.88 -2.39
CA ILE A 289 4.20 -1.88 -3.34
C ILE A 289 5.66 -2.26 -3.09
N SER A 290 6.50 -1.30 -2.68
CA SER A 290 7.90 -1.56 -2.35
C SER A 290 8.04 -2.36 -1.07
N VAL A 291 7.25 -2.06 -0.02
CA VAL A 291 7.28 -2.85 1.24
C VAL A 291 6.90 -4.31 0.98
N ALA A 292 5.82 -4.53 0.22
CA ALA A 292 5.39 -5.87 -0.15
C ALA A 292 6.46 -6.58 -1.01
N ALA A 293 7.07 -5.87 -1.97
CA ALA A 293 8.12 -6.41 -2.81
C ALA A 293 9.41 -6.73 -2.03
N VAL A 294 9.81 -5.93 -1.03
CA VAL A 294 10.92 -6.28 -0.14
C VAL A 294 10.61 -7.59 0.61
N GLY A 295 9.37 -7.77 1.09
CA GLY A 295 8.94 -9.02 1.74
C GLY A 295 9.08 -10.23 0.84
N ALA A 296 8.54 -10.14 -0.39
CA ALA A 296 8.67 -11.19 -1.40
C ALA A 296 10.14 -11.46 -1.77
N ALA A 297 10.95 -10.41 -1.93
CA ALA A 297 12.37 -10.53 -2.26
C ALA A 297 13.18 -11.17 -1.13
N LEU A 298 12.92 -10.84 0.14
CA LEU A 298 13.59 -11.47 1.27
C LEU A 298 13.22 -12.94 1.41
N ALA A 299 11.95 -13.31 1.18
CA ALA A 299 11.54 -14.72 1.13
C ALA A 299 12.25 -15.47 -0.01
N ALA A 300 12.32 -14.87 -1.22
CA ALA A 300 13.01 -15.48 -2.35
C ALA A 300 14.53 -15.61 -2.12
N ALA A 301 15.11 -14.66 -1.38
CA ALA A 301 16.51 -14.73 -0.96
C ALA A 301 16.78 -15.93 -0.04
N VAL A 302 15.81 -16.38 0.75
CA VAL A 302 15.93 -17.60 1.55
C VAL A 302 16.02 -18.81 0.63
N ASP A 303 15.13 -18.93 -0.36
CA ASP A 303 15.17 -20.04 -1.32
C ASP A 303 16.46 -20.07 -2.15
N VAL A 304 16.98 -18.90 -2.53
CA VAL A 304 18.29 -18.79 -3.20
C VAL A 304 19.43 -19.23 -2.28
N ALA A 305 19.42 -18.84 -1.01
CA ALA A 305 20.42 -19.30 -0.03
C ALA A 305 20.38 -20.81 0.19
N LEU A 306 19.20 -21.42 0.03
CA LEU A 306 18.96 -22.86 0.13
C LEU A 306 19.19 -23.63 -1.18
N GLY A 307 19.50 -22.94 -2.28
CA GLY A 307 19.69 -23.57 -3.59
C GLY A 307 18.40 -24.11 -4.21
N ARG A 308 17.24 -23.58 -3.82
CA ARG A 308 15.90 -23.96 -4.31
C ARG A 308 15.36 -23.03 -5.41
N ALA A 309 16.14 -22.07 -5.86
CA ALA A 309 15.76 -21.09 -6.86
C ALA A 309 16.68 -21.17 -8.10
N GLU A 310 16.14 -20.81 -9.26
CA GLU A 310 16.85 -20.82 -10.55
C GLU A 310 17.73 -19.57 -10.76
N VAL A 311 17.55 -18.55 -9.91
CA VAL A 311 18.30 -17.29 -10.01
C VAL A 311 19.61 -17.31 -9.23
N SER A 312 20.59 -16.54 -9.70
CA SER A 312 21.89 -16.42 -9.02
C SER A 312 21.78 -15.60 -7.72
N ALA A 313 22.63 -15.94 -6.73
CA ALA A 313 22.73 -15.19 -5.48
C ALA A 313 23.03 -13.69 -5.70
N GLN A 314 23.84 -13.35 -6.72
CA GLN A 314 24.13 -11.96 -7.04
C GLN A 314 22.92 -11.22 -7.62
N PHE A 315 22.18 -11.84 -8.54
CA PHE A 315 20.96 -11.25 -9.09
C PHE A 315 19.90 -11.02 -8.01
N MET A 316 19.73 -11.98 -7.11
CA MET A 316 18.80 -11.86 -5.99
C MET A 316 19.17 -10.72 -5.03
N GLN A 317 20.47 -10.52 -4.75
CA GLN A 317 20.91 -9.35 -3.97
C GLN A 317 20.55 -8.03 -4.66
N TYR A 318 20.65 -7.93 -5.99
CA TYR A 318 20.20 -6.75 -6.72
C TYR A 318 18.69 -6.53 -6.64
N ILE A 319 17.88 -7.59 -6.63
CA ILE A 319 16.42 -7.48 -6.42
C ILE A 319 16.12 -6.94 -5.02
N VAL A 320 16.74 -7.48 -3.97
CA VAL A 320 16.57 -6.97 -2.59
C VAL A 320 16.99 -5.49 -2.52
N ALA A 321 18.14 -5.14 -3.09
CA ALA A 321 18.59 -3.75 -3.16
C ALA A 321 17.57 -2.86 -3.90
N ALA A 322 17.09 -3.27 -5.08
CA ALA A 322 16.16 -2.48 -5.88
C ALA A 322 14.83 -2.22 -5.17
N THR A 323 14.26 -3.24 -4.51
CA THR A 323 13.01 -3.10 -3.75
C THR A 323 13.19 -2.17 -2.53
N LEU A 324 14.29 -2.30 -1.79
CA LEU A 324 14.63 -1.39 -0.69
C LEU A 324 14.80 0.05 -1.20
N LEU A 325 15.51 0.24 -2.31
CA LEU A 325 15.70 1.54 -2.95
C LEU A 325 14.39 2.14 -3.46
N GLY A 326 13.46 1.33 -3.97
CA GLY A 326 12.11 1.77 -4.33
C GLY A 326 11.38 2.37 -3.13
N TYR A 327 11.41 1.67 -1.99
CA TYR A 327 10.83 2.12 -0.74
C TYR A 327 11.47 3.43 -0.24
N THR A 328 12.80 3.44 -0.10
CA THR A 328 13.49 4.61 0.46
C THR A 328 13.51 5.81 -0.49
N THR A 329 13.46 5.61 -1.82
CA THR A 329 13.25 6.70 -2.80
C THR A 329 11.89 7.32 -2.57
N SER A 330 10.85 6.49 -2.43
CA SER A 330 9.47 6.95 -2.26
C SER A 330 9.33 7.77 -0.97
N LEU A 331 9.87 7.28 0.14
CA LEU A 331 9.93 8.05 1.39
C LEU A 331 10.72 9.35 1.25
N TRP A 332 11.89 9.30 0.61
CA TRP A 332 12.72 10.48 0.42
C TRP A 332 12.00 11.56 -0.40
N LEU A 333 11.38 11.19 -1.53
CA LEU A 333 10.65 12.12 -2.38
C LEU A 333 9.42 12.73 -1.68
N LEU A 334 8.67 11.90 -0.93
CA LEU A 334 7.40 12.32 -0.33
C LEU A 334 7.57 13.07 1.00
N ASN A 335 8.52 12.65 1.84
CA ASN A 335 8.61 13.12 3.23
C ASN A 335 9.86 13.95 3.52
N GLU A 336 10.97 13.76 2.82
CA GLU A 336 12.25 14.39 3.17
C GLU A 336 12.66 15.52 2.20
N LEU A 337 12.63 15.25 0.89
CA LEU A 337 13.14 16.15 -0.16
C LEU A 337 12.59 17.58 -0.09
N PRO A 338 11.28 17.81 0.19
CA PRO A 338 10.74 19.17 0.32
C PRO A 338 11.40 20.01 1.42
N TYR A 339 11.98 19.38 2.44
CA TYR A 339 12.54 20.03 3.63
C TYR A 339 14.08 20.00 3.68
N LEU A 340 14.72 19.11 2.91
CA LEU A 340 16.17 19.05 2.84
C LEU A 340 16.74 20.23 2.04
N SER A 341 17.87 20.78 2.49
CA SER A 341 18.62 21.84 1.80
C SER A 341 20.14 21.59 1.86
N GLY A 342 20.88 22.14 0.88
CA GLY A 342 22.33 22.01 0.80
C GLY A 342 22.82 20.57 0.63
N VAL A 343 23.95 20.24 1.28
CA VAL A 343 24.63 18.93 1.20
C VAL A 343 23.72 17.77 1.68
N ARG A 344 22.73 18.07 2.53
CA ARG A 344 21.81 17.08 3.11
C ARG A 344 20.97 16.35 2.05
N ARG A 345 20.72 16.98 0.90
CA ARG A 345 20.00 16.36 -0.23
C ARG A 345 20.78 15.19 -0.86
N TRP A 346 22.10 15.19 -0.73
CA TRP A 346 22.98 14.17 -1.31
C TRP A 346 23.13 12.93 -0.44
N LEU A 347 22.74 12.98 0.84
CA LEU A 347 22.84 11.84 1.74
C LEU A 347 22.08 10.62 1.20
N TYR A 348 20.87 10.84 0.68
CA TYR A 348 20.06 9.79 0.08
C TYR A 348 20.72 9.16 -1.17
N PRO A 349 21.02 9.90 -2.26
CA PRO A 349 21.66 9.32 -3.44
C PRO A 349 22.97 8.60 -3.16
N ILE A 350 23.79 9.11 -2.23
CA ILE A 350 25.05 8.46 -1.82
C ILE A 350 24.75 7.10 -1.18
N THR A 351 23.84 7.06 -0.20
CA THR A 351 23.48 5.80 0.46
C THR A 351 22.81 4.81 -0.49
N ALA A 352 22.02 5.30 -1.44
CA ALA A 352 21.41 4.49 -2.49
C ALA A 352 22.47 3.82 -3.38
N LEU A 353 23.49 4.60 -3.80
CA LEU A 353 24.61 4.09 -4.56
C LEU A 353 25.40 3.03 -3.78
N ILE A 354 25.67 3.26 -2.49
CA ILE A 354 26.37 2.29 -1.65
C ILE A 354 25.58 0.98 -1.56
N ILE A 355 24.27 1.05 -1.28
CA ILE A 355 23.39 -0.14 -1.23
C ILE A 355 23.42 -0.89 -2.56
N PHE A 356 23.34 -0.19 -3.69
CA PHE A 356 23.38 -0.80 -5.02
C PHE A 356 24.72 -1.43 -5.39
N CYS A 357 25.83 -0.98 -4.79
CA CYS A 357 27.16 -1.54 -5.02
C CYS A 357 27.46 -2.80 -4.17
N ILE A 358 26.74 -3.04 -3.07
CA ILE A 358 26.97 -4.21 -2.18
C ILE A 358 26.91 -5.56 -2.92
N PRO A 359 25.95 -5.82 -3.82
CA PRO A 359 25.89 -7.09 -4.58
C PRO A 359 27.12 -7.38 -5.44
N ALA A 360 27.89 -6.36 -5.81
CA ALA A 360 29.10 -6.53 -6.61
C ALA A 360 30.29 -7.06 -5.79
N ILE A 361 30.26 -6.88 -4.47
CA ILE A 361 31.38 -7.22 -3.56
C ILE A 361 31.05 -8.33 -2.56
N SER A 362 29.76 -8.66 -2.37
CA SER A 362 29.33 -9.69 -1.43
C SER A 362 29.23 -11.07 -2.10
N PRO A 363 30.05 -12.06 -1.70
CA PRO A 363 30.03 -13.40 -2.29
C PRO A 363 28.79 -14.21 -1.89
N HIS A 364 28.19 -13.90 -0.74
CA HIS A 364 27.05 -14.63 -0.18
C HIS A 364 25.85 -13.72 -0.02
N ILE A 365 24.65 -14.27 -0.22
CA ILE A 365 23.41 -13.50 -0.23
C ILE A 365 23.06 -12.97 1.15
N GLY A 366 23.21 -13.78 2.20
CA GLY A 366 22.93 -13.36 3.56
C GLY A 366 23.85 -12.26 4.04
N LEU A 367 25.15 -12.36 3.74
CA LEU A 367 26.09 -11.25 3.98
C LEU A 367 25.67 -9.97 3.24
N GLY A 368 25.24 -10.09 1.98
CA GLY A 368 24.81 -8.95 1.17
C GLY A 368 23.61 -8.23 1.78
N VAL A 369 22.56 -8.97 2.13
CA VAL A 369 21.35 -8.42 2.78
C VAL A 369 21.69 -7.80 4.13
N PHE A 370 22.54 -8.45 4.94
CA PHE A 370 22.99 -7.91 6.22
C PHE A 370 23.74 -6.59 6.07
N LEU A 371 24.68 -6.49 5.14
CA LEU A 371 25.41 -5.25 4.86
C LEU A 371 24.48 -4.13 4.36
N MET A 372 23.51 -4.44 3.49
CA MET A 372 22.50 -3.45 3.05
C MET A 372 21.71 -2.92 4.22
N ALA A 373 21.28 -3.80 5.13
CA ALA A 373 20.55 -3.43 6.32
C ALA A 373 21.40 -2.54 7.25
N ILE A 374 22.69 -2.85 7.44
CA ILE A 374 23.62 -2.02 8.23
C ILE A 374 23.72 -0.62 7.62
N VAL A 375 24.00 -0.54 6.33
CA VAL A 375 24.15 0.75 5.64
C VAL A 375 22.87 1.57 5.75
N TYR A 376 21.71 0.94 5.59
CA TYR A 376 20.41 1.59 5.73
C TYR A 376 20.15 2.09 7.16
N ALA A 377 20.46 1.30 8.18
CA ALA A 377 20.34 1.69 9.58
C ALA A 377 21.29 2.84 9.95
N LEU A 378 22.56 2.77 9.52
CA LEU A 378 23.53 3.84 9.74
C LEU A 378 23.11 5.14 9.05
N ARG A 379 22.55 5.07 7.84
CA ARG A 379 21.96 6.22 7.15
C ARG A 379 20.88 6.88 8.01
N LEU A 380 19.99 6.09 8.60
CA LEU A 380 18.89 6.61 9.43
C LEU A 380 19.42 7.24 10.73
N ILE A 381 20.35 6.57 11.43
CA ILE A 381 20.98 7.09 12.64
C ILE A 381 21.73 8.40 12.35
N PHE A 382 22.53 8.44 11.27
CA PHE A 382 23.25 9.63 10.86
C PHE A 382 22.30 10.78 10.52
N SER A 383 21.22 10.49 9.79
CA SER A 383 20.15 11.46 9.49
C SER A 383 19.58 12.07 10.77
N LYS A 384 19.28 11.26 11.79
CA LYS A 384 18.79 11.76 13.08
C LYS A 384 19.81 12.64 13.81
N CYS A 385 21.01 12.11 14.04
CA CYS A 385 22.01 12.78 14.87
C CYS A 385 22.48 14.11 14.28
N TYR A 386 22.55 14.23 12.95
CA TYR A 386 23.13 15.40 12.29
C TYR A 386 22.10 16.31 11.61
N LEU A 387 20.86 15.87 11.40
CA LEU A 387 19.85 16.66 10.69
C LEU A 387 18.74 17.24 11.59
N ALA A 388 18.41 16.60 12.71
CA ALA A 388 17.29 16.99 13.60
C ALA A 388 17.50 18.32 14.34
N ASP A 389 18.75 18.77 14.52
CA ASP A 389 19.11 19.96 15.33
C ASP A 389 18.71 21.33 14.73
N ARG A 390 17.96 21.38 13.61
CA ARG A 390 17.57 22.65 12.97
C ARG A 390 16.09 22.79 12.59
N GLU A 391 15.26 21.76 12.76
CA GLU A 391 13.82 21.85 12.45
C GLU A 391 12.97 22.41 13.62
N THR A 392 13.55 22.58 14.82
CA THR A 392 12.85 23.03 16.05
C THR A 392 12.99 24.52 16.39
N LYS A 393 13.39 25.39 15.45
CA LYS A 393 13.19 26.84 15.66
C LYS A 393 11.80 27.22 15.15
N PRO A 394 10.82 27.51 16.04
CA PRO A 394 9.58 28.13 15.59
C PRO A 394 9.95 29.43 14.87
N GLN A 395 9.39 29.63 13.67
CA GLN A 395 9.47 30.95 13.05
C GLN A 395 8.76 31.94 13.99
N PRO A 396 9.41 33.06 14.36
CA PRO A 396 8.76 34.06 15.19
C PRO A 396 7.53 34.60 14.43
N HIS A 397 6.38 34.49 15.09
CA HIS A 397 5.13 35.12 14.67
C HIS A 397 5.24 36.64 14.70
#